data_AF-A0A7W0NB78-F1
#
_entry.id   AF-A0A7W0NB78-F1
#
_cell.length_a   1.000
_cell.length_b   1.000
_cell.length_c   1.000
_cell.angle_alpha   90.00
_cell.angle_beta   90.00
_cell.angle_gamma   90.00
#
_symmetry.space_group_name_H-M   'P 1'
#
loop_
_entity.id
_entity.type
_entity.pdbx_description
1 polymer ?
#
loop_
_entity_poly.entity_id
_entity_poly.type
_entity_poly.pdbx_seq_one_letter_code
_entity_poly.pdbx_strand_id
1 'polypeptide(L)'
;MQSHSIAGHTIALTTSPRLDAALVAGFIPWEAAARAAGANAVAAWLAQRQGAPDAAVPLVPVIEALFGAADAEDRALARAELAELIGDADVLAADTLWDGVLAAGRELDEAETIFDAIRHLAAIAEAHGDPLAAGEYFLVFLNWRREVSHASEPELVETAFDEVIRLARADGAQREAALFEFRQATFVRLVERDDPRTAEGDWEPAGEPYPSWA
;
A
#
# COMPACT_ATOMS: atom_id res chain seq x y z
N MET A 1 9.74 48.41 9.77
CA MET A 1 8.51 47.62 9.98
C MET A 1 8.38 46.65 8.82
N GLN A 2 8.80 45.39 9.02
CA GLN A 2 8.63 44.32 8.03
C GLN A 2 7.27 43.67 8.28
N SER A 3 6.30 43.91 7.40
CA SER A 3 5.03 43.18 7.39
C SER A 3 5.32 41.72 7.07
N HIS A 4 5.18 40.85 8.06
CA HIS A 4 5.07 39.42 7.85
C HIS A 4 3.70 39.16 7.23
N SER A 5 3.68 38.85 5.93
CA SER A 5 2.53 38.29 5.26
C SER A 5 2.31 36.89 5.83
N ILE A 6 1.29 36.72 6.66
CA ILE A 6 0.78 35.40 7.01
C ILE A 6 0.18 34.86 5.72
N ALA A 7 0.88 33.94 5.06
CA ALA A 7 0.36 33.20 3.92
C ALA A 7 -0.89 32.47 4.39
N GLY A 8 -2.05 33.07 4.12
CA GLY A 8 -3.33 32.45 4.37
C GLY A 8 -3.35 31.13 3.59
N HIS A 9 -3.50 30.02 4.30
CA HIS A 9 -3.83 28.76 3.66
C HIS A 9 -5.20 28.97 3.01
N THR A 10 -5.20 29.10 1.68
CA THR A 10 -6.44 29.18 0.91
C THR A 10 -7.22 27.91 1.20
N ILE A 11 -8.40 28.04 1.81
CA ILE A 11 -9.34 26.94 1.97
C ILE A 11 -9.80 26.55 0.55
N ALA A 12 -9.19 25.52 -0.02
CA ALA A 12 -9.66 24.94 -1.27
C ALA A 12 -10.95 24.18 -0.98
N LEU A 13 -12.09 24.78 -1.31
CA LEU A 13 -13.38 24.10 -1.23
C LEU A 13 -13.43 23.00 -2.30
N THR A 14 -13.77 21.79 -1.88
CA THR A 14 -13.93 20.65 -2.79
C THR A 14 -14.95 20.93 -3.88
N THR A 15 -14.64 20.51 -5.10
CA THR A 15 -15.59 20.50 -6.22
C THR A 15 -16.56 19.31 -6.17
N SER A 16 -16.31 18.31 -5.32
CA SER A 16 -17.16 17.12 -5.21
C SER A 16 -17.19 16.56 -3.78
N PRO A 17 -18.10 17.05 -2.91
CA PRO A 17 -18.27 16.53 -1.56
C PRO A 17 -18.59 15.03 -1.51
N ARG A 18 -19.22 14.50 -2.56
CA ARG A 18 -19.53 13.08 -2.69
C ARG A 18 -18.26 12.24 -2.86
N LEU A 19 -17.29 12.71 -3.64
CA LEU A 19 -16.03 11.98 -3.84
C LEU A 19 -15.18 12.01 -2.57
N ASP A 20 -15.13 13.13 -1.84
CA ASP A 20 -14.41 13.18 -0.56
C ASP A 20 -15.04 12.26 0.49
N ALA A 21 -16.37 12.29 0.63
CA ALA A 21 -17.06 11.40 1.56
C ALA A 21 -16.86 9.93 1.21
N ALA A 22 -16.84 9.60 -0.08
CA ALA A 22 -16.58 8.25 -0.55
C ALA A 22 -15.12 7.83 -0.34
N LEU A 23 -14.16 8.75 -0.52
CA LEU A 23 -12.74 8.50 -0.28
C LEU A 23 -12.48 8.11 1.18
N VAL A 24 -13.04 8.88 2.13
CA VAL A 24 -12.92 8.58 3.56
C VAL A 24 -13.56 7.24 3.94
N ALA A 25 -14.53 6.75 3.16
CA ALA A 25 -15.17 5.47 3.38
C ALA A 25 -14.41 4.28 2.77
N GLY A 26 -13.27 4.52 2.09
CA GLY A 26 -12.40 3.51 1.50
C GLY A 26 -12.61 3.30 0.00
N PHE A 27 -11.84 2.38 -0.57
CA PHE A 27 -11.70 2.24 -2.02
C PHE A 27 -12.97 1.79 -2.73
N ILE A 28 -13.77 0.90 -2.12
CA ILE A 28 -15.01 0.39 -2.72
C ILE A 28 -16.04 1.52 -2.89
N PRO A 29 -16.42 2.27 -1.83
CA PRO A 29 -17.30 3.44 -1.99
C PRO A 29 -16.72 4.49 -2.94
N TRP A 30 -15.42 4.75 -2.85
CA TRP A 30 -14.75 5.73 -3.71
C TRP A 30 -14.87 5.37 -5.18
N GLU A 31 -14.52 4.15 -5.57
CA GLU A 31 -14.54 3.75 -6.98
C GLU A 31 -15.97 3.75 -7.54
N ALA A 32 -16.96 3.35 -6.75
CA ALA A 32 -18.37 3.44 -7.14
C ALA A 32 -18.81 4.90 -7.38
N ALA A 33 -18.38 5.83 -6.51
CA ALA A 33 -18.66 7.26 -6.68
C ALA A 33 -17.90 7.85 -7.88
N ALA A 34 -16.64 7.45 -8.07
CA ALA A 34 -15.77 7.88 -9.16
C ALA A 34 -16.34 7.45 -10.52
N ARG A 35 -16.76 6.19 -10.66
CA ARG A 35 -17.43 5.67 -11.87
C ARG A 35 -18.72 6.45 -12.18
N ALA A 36 -19.52 6.76 -11.16
CA ALA A 36 -20.75 7.53 -11.33
C ALA A 36 -20.50 8.99 -11.78
N ALA A 37 -19.37 9.59 -11.38
CA ALA A 37 -18.98 10.94 -11.79
C ALA A 37 -18.37 10.98 -13.20
N GLY A 38 -17.66 9.92 -13.60
CA GLY A 38 -16.96 9.82 -14.89
C GLY A 38 -15.53 10.37 -14.84
N ALA A 39 -14.68 9.89 -15.75
CA ALA A 39 -13.23 10.06 -15.67
C ALA A 39 -12.79 11.53 -15.64
N ASN A 40 -13.35 12.37 -16.52
CA ASN A 40 -13.03 13.80 -16.55
C ASN A 40 -13.33 14.52 -15.23
N ALA A 41 -14.45 14.19 -14.58
CA ALA A 41 -14.84 14.82 -13.31
C ALA A 41 -13.91 14.38 -12.17
N VAL A 42 -13.53 13.10 -12.15
CA VAL A 42 -12.60 12.55 -11.16
C VAL A 42 -11.20 13.14 -11.34
N ALA A 43 -10.72 13.23 -12.59
CA ALA A 43 -9.43 13.84 -12.91
C ALA A 43 -9.36 15.31 -12.48
N ALA A 44 -10.41 16.08 -12.77
CA ALA A 44 -10.49 17.48 -12.34
C ALA A 44 -10.52 17.63 -10.81
N TRP A 45 -11.26 16.74 -10.13
CA TRP A 45 -11.31 16.72 -8.66
C TRP A 45 -9.96 16.35 -8.03
N LEU A 46 -9.27 15.32 -8.55
CA LEU A 46 -7.91 14.96 -8.10
C LEU A 46 -6.92 16.10 -8.36
N ALA A 47 -6.89 16.66 -9.57
CA ALA A 47 -6.01 17.77 -9.92
C ALA A 47 -6.22 19.01 -9.03
N GLN A 48 -7.48 19.29 -8.65
CA GLN A 48 -7.79 20.34 -7.69
C GLN A 48 -7.21 20.05 -6.30
N ARG A 49 -7.33 18.81 -5.81
CA ARG A 49 -6.80 18.40 -4.50
C ARG A 49 -5.29 18.53 -4.43
N GLN A 50 -4.60 18.27 -5.54
CA GLN A 50 -3.16 18.49 -5.68
C GLN A 50 -2.77 19.98 -5.81
N GLY A 51 -3.73 20.89 -5.94
CA GLY A 51 -3.46 22.30 -6.23
C GLY A 51 -2.88 22.54 -7.64
N ALA A 52 -3.03 21.57 -8.55
CA ALA A 52 -2.43 21.56 -9.88
C ALA A 52 -3.48 21.22 -10.95
N PRO A 53 -4.34 22.17 -11.36
CA PRO A 53 -5.44 21.90 -12.31
C PRO A 53 -4.99 21.27 -13.64
N ASP A 54 -3.79 21.61 -14.12
CA ASP A 54 -3.21 21.09 -15.36
C ASP A 54 -2.84 19.60 -15.25
N ALA A 55 -2.73 19.05 -14.03
CA ALA A 55 -2.50 17.63 -13.79
C ALA A 55 -3.72 16.76 -14.15
N ALA A 56 -4.90 17.35 -14.41
CA ALA A 56 -6.08 16.58 -14.79
C ALA A 56 -5.88 15.80 -16.10
N VAL A 57 -5.20 16.40 -17.08
CA VAL A 57 -5.04 15.83 -18.43
C VAL A 57 -4.37 14.45 -18.41
N PRO A 58 -3.21 14.25 -17.77
CA PRO A 58 -2.58 12.93 -17.71
C PRO A 58 -3.36 11.90 -16.85
N LEU A 59 -4.26 12.34 -15.96
CA LEU A 59 -5.03 11.43 -15.11
C LEU A 59 -6.21 10.78 -15.85
N VAL A 60 -6.79 11.46 -16.85
CA VAL A 60 -7.98 10.96 -17.55
C VAL A 60 -7.77 9.55 -18.15
N PRO A 61 -6.70 9.28 -18.92
CA PRO A 61 -6.51 7.95 -19.51
C PRO A 61 -6.41 6.82 -18.48
N VAL A 62 -5.73 7.07 -17.35
CA VAL A 62 -5.55 6.07 -16.29
C VAL A 62 -6.88 5.81 -15.57
N ILE A 63 -7.68 6.86 -15.32
CA ILE A 63 -9.02 6.70 -14.75
C ILE A 63 -9.96 5.98 -15.74
N GLU A 64 -9.86 6.26 -17.04
CA GLU A 64 -10.62 5.54 -18.06
C GLU A 64 -10.21 4.06 -18.12
N ALA A 65 -8.92 3.74 -18.01
CA ALA A 65 -8.43 2.37 -17.91
C ALA A 65 -8.99 1.68 -16.66
N LEU A 66 -8.94 2.32 -15.50
CA LEU A 66 -9.53 1.81 -14.26
C LEU A 66 -11.03 1.52 -14.42
N PHE A 67 -11.76 2.40 -15.09
CA PHE A 67 -13.18 2.23 -15.30
C PHE A 67 -13.51 1.18 -16.38
N GLY A 68 -12.64 1.02 -17.37
CA GLY A 68 -12.78 0.08 -18.47
C GLY A 68 -12.20 -1.31 -18.23
N ALA A 69 -11.45 -1.51 -17.13
CA ALA A 69 -10.78 -2.78 -16.81
C ALA A 69 -11.73 -3.99 -16.87
N ALA A 70 -11.35 -5.00 -17.65
CA ALA A 70 -12.19 -6.15 -17.95
C ALA A 70 -12.22 -7.17 -16.81
N ASP A 71 -11.13 -7.26 -16.05
CA ASP A 71 -10.95 -8.19 -14.94
C ASP A 71 -10.34 -7.48 -13.71
N ALA A 72 -10.00 -8.26 -12.69
CA ALA A 72 -9.48 -7.76 -11.43
C ALA A 72 -8.00 -7.37 -11.52
N GLU A 73 -7.21 -8.02 -12.37
CA GLU A 73 -5.78 -7.77 -12.55
C GLU A 73 -5.56 -6.43 -13.27
N ASP A 74 -6.21 -6.22 -14.42
CA ASP A 74 -6.21 -4.95 -15.14
C ASP A 74 -6.64 -3.78 -14.24
N ARG A 75 -7.60 -4.06 -13.36
CA ARG A 75 -8.14 -3.06 -12.43
C ARG A 75 -7.15 -2.77 -11.30
N ALA A 76 -6.46 -3.78 -10.78
CA ALA A 76 -5.41 -3.58 -9.78
C ALA A 76 -4.26 -2.75 -10.36
N LEU A 77 -3.82 -3.08 -11.57
CA LEU A 77 -2.79 -2.33 -12.28
C LEU A 77 -3.18 -0.86 -12.50
N ALA A 78 -4.39 -0.60 -13.00
CA ALA A 78 -4.87 0.76 -13.20
C ALA A 78 -5.06 1.54 -11.88
N ARG A 79 -5.36 0.86 -10.76
CA ARG A 79 -5.36 1.49 -9.43
C ARG A 79 -3.95 1.85 -8.99
N ALA A 80 -3.00 0.94 -9.14
CA ALA A 80 -1.59 1.17 -8.79
C ALA A 80 -1.03 2.36 -9.57
N GLU A 81 -1.20 2.38 -10.90
CA GLU A 81 -0.75 3.49 -11.75
C GLU A 81 -1.37 4.84 -11.31
N LEU A 82 -2.67 4.85 -11.01
CA LEU A 82 -3.33 6.06 -10.53
C LEU A 82 -2.79 6.49 -9.14
N ALA A 83 -2.54 5.54 -8.25
CA ALA A 83 -2.00 5.80 -6.92
C ALA A 83 -0.60 6.42 -6.98
N GLU A 84 0.27 5.89 -7.85
CA GLU A 84 1.61 6.44 -8.08
C GLU A 84 1.55 7.86 -8.62
N LEU A 85 0.69 8.12 -9.62
CA LEU A 85 0.58 9.45 -10.23
C LEU A 85 0.13 10.54 -9.26
N ILE A 86 -0.60 10.18 -8.20
CA ILE A 86 -1.12 11.14 -7.21
C ILE A 86 -0.39 11.07 -5.86
N GLY A 87 0.46 10.07 -5.63
CA GLY A 87 1.02 9.71 -4.32
C GLY A 87 1.66 10.87 -3.56
N ASP A 88 2.52 11.63 -4.22
CA ASP A 88 3.25 12.73 -3.59
C ASP A 88 2.36 13.93 -3.23
N ALA A 89 1.22 14.08 -3.91
CA ALA A 89 0.37 15.27 -3.81
C ALA A 89 -0.94 15.02 -3.07
N ASP A 90 -1.42 13.77 -3.04
CA ASP A 90 -2.66 13.37 -2.38
C ASP A 90 -2.53 11.99 -1.73
N VAL A 91 -1.83 11.97 -0.60
CA VAL A 91 -1.49 10.74 0.12
C VAL A 91 -2.73 9.94 0.52
N LEU A 92 -3.82 10.60 0.94
CA LEU A 92 -5.06 9.90 1.31
C LEU A 92 -5.68 9.18 0.11
N ALA A 93 -5.67 9.80 -1.07
CA ALA A 93 -6.18 9.16 -2.27
C ALA A 93 -5.31 8.00 -2.72
N ALA A 94 -3.98 8.15 -2.66
CA ALA A 94 -3.05 7.08 -2.99
C ALA A 94 -3.14 5.90 -2.02
N ASP A 95 -3.19 6.17 -0.71
CA ASP A 95 -3.41 5.17 0.35
C ASP A 95 -4.69 4.35 0.09
N THR A 96 -5.79 5.04 -0.19
CA THR A 96 -7.06 4.39 -0.53
C THR A 96 -6.96 3.52 -1.79
N LEU A 97 -6.22 3.95 -2.81
CA LEU A 97 -6.04 3.17 -4.03
C LEU A 97 -5.17 1.94 -3.80
N TRP A 98 -4.07 2.08 -3.04
CA TRP A 98 -3.19 0.98 -2.66
C TRP A 98 -3.90 -0.06 -1.79
N ASP A 99 -4.81 0.34 -0.91
CA ASP A 99 -5.71 -0.58 -0.20
C ASP A 99 -6.54 -1.42 -1.19
N GLY A 100 -7.01 -0.81 -2.29
CA GLY A 100 -7.70 -1.51 -3.36
C GLY A 100 -6.82 -2.48 -4.14
N VAL A 101 -5.54 -2.15 -4.33
CA VAL A 101 -4.55 -3.05 -4.94
C VAL A 101 -4.27 -4.24 -4.02
N LEU A 102 -4.06 -3.99 -2.71
CA LEU A 102 -3.86 -5.03 -1.71
C LEU A 102 -5.05 -6.00 -1.64
N ALA A 103 -6.27 -5.46 -1.66
CA ALA A 103 -7.48 -6.27 -1.68
C ALA A 103 -7.56 -7.16 -2.93
N ALA A 104 -7.19 -6.63 -4.11
CA ALA A 104 -7.17 -7.39 -5.36
C ALA A 104 -6.08 -8.47 -5.35
N GLY A 105 -4.86 -8.16 -4.88
CA GLY A 105 -3.79 -9.14 -4.76
C GLY A 105 -4.19 -10.33 -3.88
N ARG A 106 -4.88 -10.07 -2.75
CA ARG A 106 -5.43 -11.13 -1.89
C ARG A 106 -6.53 -11.95 -2.55
N GLU A 107 -7.40 -11.32 -3.34
CA GLU A 107 -8.46 -12.02 -4.07
C GLU A 107 -7.90 -12.94 -5.17
N LEU A 108 -6.84 -12.47 -5.84
CA LEU A 108 -6.15 -13.18 -6.91
C LEU A 108 -5.11 -14.18 -6.41
N ASP A 109 -4.81 -14.16 -5.11
CA ASP A 109 -3.75 -14.95 -4.48
C ASP A 109 -2.37 -14.69 -5.11
N GLU A 110 -2.09 -13.42 -5.43
CA GLU A 110 -0.91 -13.02 -6.20
C GLU A 110 0.07 -12.24 -5.30
N ALA A 111 1.23 -12.84 -5.06
CA ALA A 111 2.19 -12.37 -4.06
C ALA A 111 2.84 -11.03 -4.40
N GLU A 112 3.19 -10.79 -5.67
CA GLU A 112 3.86 -9.57 -6.10
C GLU A 112 2.96 -8.34 -5.91
N THR A 113 1.69 -8.47 -6.25
CA THR A 113 0.63 -7.46 -6.14
C THR A 113 0.34 -7.16 -4.67
N ILE A 114 0.27 -8.19 -3.84
CA ILE A 114 0.13 -8.02 -2.38
C ILE A 114 1.35 -7.26 -1.85
N PHE A 115 2.56 -7.69 -2.22
CA PHE A 115 3.81 -7.15 -1.70
C PHE A 115 4.04 -5.70 -2.14
N ASP A 116 3.75 -5.39 -3.40
CA ASP A 116 3.92 -4.04 -3.95
C ASP A 116 2.96 -3.05 -3.27
N ALA A 117 1.70 -3.45 -3.07
CA ALA A 117 0.75 -2.65 -2.30
C ALA A 117 1.21 -2.44 -0.84
N ILE A 118 1.72 -3.49 -0.20
CA ILE A 118 2.27 -3.43 1.16
C ILE A 118 3.45 -2.46 1.24
N ARG A 119 4.37 -2.50 0.28
CA ARG A 119 5.52 -1.59 0.22
C ARG A 119 5.06 -0.13 0.16
N HIS A 120 4.05 0.17 -0.65
CA HIS A 120 3.53 1.52 -0.77
C HIS A 120 2.75 1.99 0.46
N LEU A 121 1.88 1.14 1.02
CA LEU A 121 1.13 1.45 2.25
C LEU A 121 2.07 1.62 3.45
N ALA A 122 3.08 0.77 3.59
CA ALA A 122 4.09 0.89 4.63
C ALA A 122 4.91 2.18 4.49
N ALA A 123 5.29 2.55 3.26
CA ALA A 123 5.99 3.81 3.01
C ALA A 123 5.13 5.03 3.39
N ILE A 124 3.81 4.98 3.13
CA ILE A 124 2.88 6.03 3.55
C ILE A 124 2.78 6.10 5.08
N ALA A 125 2.67 4.97 5.77
CA ALA A 125 2.61 4.92 7.23
C ALA A 125 3.90 5.45 7.87
N GLU A 126 5.06 5.04 7.35
CA GLU A 126 6.37 5.52 7.82
C GLU A 126 6.54 7.02 7.59
N ALA A 127 6.11 7.55 6.44
CA ALA A 127 6.15 8.98 6.15
C ALA A 127 5.30 9.81 7.12
N HIS A 128 4.25 9.22 7.70
CA HIS A 128 3.44 9.82 8.77
C HIS A 128 4.02 9.63 10.19
N GLY A 129 5.19 8.99 10.30
CA GLY A 129 5.87 8.77 11.57
C GLY A 129 5.33 7.60 12.37
N ASP A 130 4.68 6.63 11.71
CA ASP A 130 4.18 5.40 12.34
C ASP A 130 4.93 4.16 11.82
N PRO A 131 6.17 3.92 12.29
CA PRO A 131 6.97 2.77 11.88
C PRO A 131 6.36 1.43 12.34
N LEU A 132 5.56 1.44 13.42
CA LEU A 132 4.81 0.26 13.87
C LEU A 132 3.76 -0.13 12.83
N ALA A 133 2.89 0.80 12.43
CA ALA A 133 1.88 0.54 11.40
C ALA A 133 2.52 0.12 10.06
N ALA A 134 3.63 0.75 9.67
CA ALA A 134 4.39 0.31 8.50
C ALA A 134 4.86 -1.15 8.63
N GLY A 135 5.35 -1.53 9.81
CA GLY A 135 5.79 -2.88 10.13
C GLY A 135 4.68 -3.92 10.07
N GLU A 136 3.48 -3.55 10.52
CA GLU A 136 2.31 -4.44 10.51
C GLU A 136 1.95 -4.90 9.10
N TYR A 137 2.11 -4.07 8.07
CA TYR A 137 1.89 -4.50 6.69
C TYR A 137 2.83 -5.66 6.30
N PHE A 138 4.13 -5.55 6.59
CA PHE A 138 5.09 -6.62 6.30
C PHE A 138 4.88 -7.86 7.17
N LEU A 139 4.48 -7.70 8.44
CA LEU A 139 4.11 -8.83 9.29
C LEU A 139 2.89 -9.58 8.74
N VAL A 140 1.90 -8.85 8.23
CA VAL A 140 0.73 -9.45 7.58
C VAL A 140 1.14 -10.21 6.32
N PHE A 141 2.07 -9.69 5.51
CA PHE A 141 2.62 -10.45 4.38
C PHE A 141 3.31 -11.74 4.82
N LEU A 142 4.19 -11.67 5.82
CA LEU A 142 4.89 -12.85 6.34
C LEU A 142 3.91 -13.90 6.87
N ASN A 143 2.87 -13.48 7.59
CA ASN A 143 1.84 -14.37 8.09
C ASN A 143 1.02 -14.99 6.96
N TRP A 144 0.61 -14.19 5.97
CA TRP A 144 -0.08 -14.67 4.78
C TRP A 144 0.77 -15.71 4.05
N ARG A 145 2.03 -15.40 3.72
CA ARG A 145 2.89 -16.33 2.99
C ARG A 145 3.16 -17.62 3.78
N ARG A 146 3.15 -17.60 5.11
CA ARG A 146 3.29 -18.84 5.90
C ARG A 146 2.10 -19.79 5.81
N GLU A 147 0.93 -19.36 5.32
CA GLU A 147 -0.20 -20.28 5.17
C GLU A 147 0.04 -21.31 4.04
N VAL A 148 -0.50 -22.51 4.21
CA VAL A 148 -0.20 -23.66 3.34
C VAL A 148 -0.65 -23.47 1.90
N SER A 149 -1.66 -22.64 1.67
CA SER A 149 -2.22 -22.35 0.35
C SER A 149 -1.45 -21.28 -0.43
N HIS A 150 -0.53 -20.56 0.20
CA HIS A 150 0.09 -19.37 -0.38
C HIS A 150 1.53 -19.64 -0.79
N ALA A 151 1.92 -18.98 -1.88
CA ALA A 151 3.25 -19.09 -2.47
C ALA A 151 3.78 -17.70 -2.83
N SER A 152 5.09 -17.55 -2.82
CA SER A 152 5.78 -16.34 -3.25
C SER A 152 7.21 -16.66 -3.61
N GLU A 153 7.86 -15.76 -4.34
CA GLU A 153 9.31 -15.82 -4.45
C GLU A 153 9.95 -15.62 -3.05
N PRO A 154 11.04 -16.35 -2.72
CA PRO A 154 11.74 -16.21 -1.45
C PRO A 154 12.25 -14.78 -1.19
N GLU A 155 12.58 -14.06 -2.25
CA GLU A 155 13.12 -12.69 -2.21
C GLU A 155 12.12 -11.70 -1.56
N LEU A 156 10.81 -11.89 -1.76
CA LEU A 156 9.78 -11.08 -1.12
C LEU A 156 9.74 -11.32 0.40
N VAL A 157 9.93 -12.58 0.82
CA VAL A 157 9.97 -12.95 2.25
C VAL A 157 11.21 -12.36 2.92
N GLU A 158 12.37 -12.45 2.26
CA GLU A 158 13.61 -11.84 2.75
C GLU A 158 13.47 -10.32 2.88
N THR A 159 12.89 -9.66 1.88
CA THR A 159 12.65 -8.21 1.89
C THR A 159 11.67 -7.83 3.00
N ALA A 160 10.59 -8.59 3.21
CA ALA A 160 9.68 -8.35 4.35
C ALA A 160 10.39 -8.48 5.70
N PHE A 161 11.29 -9.45 5.87
CA PHE A 161 12.09 -9.56 7.09
C PHE A 161 13.00 -8.34 7.28
N ASP A 162 13.70 -7.92 6.23
CA ASP A 162 14.58 -6.75 6.28
C ASP A 162 13.81 -5.49 6.70
N GLU A 163 12.62 -5.27 6.13
CA GLU A 163 11.77 -4.14 6.44
C GLU A 163 11.21 -4.20 7.87
N VAL A 164 10.73 -5.35 8.34
CA VAL A 164 10.30 -5.53 9.73
C VAL A 164 11.44 -5.23 10.71
N ILE A 165 12.65 -5.73 10.46
CA ILE A 165 13.82 -5.49 11.31
C ILE A 165 14.18 -4.01 11.32
N ARG A 166 14.19 -3.36 10.14
CA ARG A 166 14.48 -1.94 9.98
C ARG A 166 13.48 -1.07 10.74
N LEU A 167 12.19 -1.33 10.57
CA LEU A 167 11.09 -0.58 11.19
C LEU A 167 11.03 -0.79 12.70
N ALA A 168 11.20 -2.03 13.18
CA ALA A 168 11.29 -2.31 14.61
C ALA A 168 12.46 -1.54 15.26
N ARG A 169 13.63 -1.45 14.59
CA ARG A 169 14.75 -0.64 15.09
C ARG A 169 14.43 0.84 15.09
N ALA A 170 13.76 1.35 14.06
CA ALA A 170 13.34 2.75 13.97
C ALA A 170 12.34 3.12 15.08
N ASP A 171 11.49 2.17 15.47
CA ASP A 171 10.52 2.31 16.56
C ASP A 171 11.11 2.05 17.97
N GLY A 172 12.39 1.67 18.04
CA GLY A 172 13.07 1.36 19.31
C GLY A 172 12.78 -0.05 19.88
N ALA A 173 12.05 -0.89 19.14
CA ALA A 173 11.72 -2.27 19.46
C ALA A 173 12.90 -3.23 19.19
N GLN A 174 14.01 -3.04 19.92
CA GLN A 174 15.26 -3.77 19.70
C GLN A 174 15.15 -5.28 19.95
N ARG A 175 14.28 -5.70 20.87
CA ARG A 175 14.05 -7.12 21.17
C ARG A 175 13.39 -7.81 19.97
N GLU A 176 12.44 -7.14 19.36
CA GLU A 176 11.65 -7.65 18.24
C GLU A 176 12.49 -7.66 16.97
N ALA A 177 13.30 -6.63 16.73
CA ALA A 177 14.31 -6.65 15.67
C ALA A 177 15.22 -7.88 15.78
N ALA A 178 15.80 -8.16 16.96
CA ALA A 178 16.66 -9.33 17.17
C ALA A 178 15.92 -10.67 16.99
N LEU A 179 14.63 -10.73 17.35
CA LEU A 179 13.80 -11.91 17.10
C LEU A 179 13.62 -12.15 15.60
N PHE A 180 13.32 -11.09 14.83
CA PHE A 180 13.14 -11.22 13.38
C PHE A 180 14.46 -11.49 12.65
N GLU A 181 15.59 -10.97 13.10
CA GLU A 181 16.93 -11.37 12.60
C GLU A 181 17.16 -12.88 12.75
N PHE A 182 16.81 -13.45 13.91
CA PHE A 182 16.94 -14.89 14.13
C PHE A 182 16.03 -15.71 13.20
N ARG A 183 14.79 -15.25 12.97
CA ARG A 183 13.84 -15.89 12.05
C ARG A 183 14.32 -15.80 10.60
N GLN A 184 14.74 -14.62 10.15
CA GLN A 184 15.31 -14.42 8.82
C GLN A 184 16.51 -15.32 8.58
N ALA A 185 17.45 -15.40 9.52
CA ALA A 185 18.60 -16.31 9.42
C ALA A 185 18.19 -17.79 9.34
N THR A 186 17.04 -18.15 9.90
CA THR A 186 16.47 -19.51 9.76
C THR A 186 15.88 -19.73 8.38
N PHE A 187 15.16 -18.75 7.84
CA PHE A 187 14.63 -18.77 6.47
C PHE A 187 15.75 -18.84 5.43
N VAL A 188 16.79 -17.98 5.52
CA VAL A 188 17.93 -17.97 4.60
C VAL A 188 18.65 -19.32 4.54
N ARG A 189 18.80 -20.01 5.68
CA ARG A 189 19.37 -21.37 5.70
C ARG A 189 18.53 -22.41 4.93
N LEU A 190 17.24 -22.17 4.77
CA LEU A 190 16.36 -23.00 3.95
C LEU A 190 16.55 -22.67 2.47
N VAL A 191 16.68 -21.39 2.13
CA VAL A 191 16.98 -20.91 0.77
C VAL A 191 18.31 -21.48 0.28
N GLU A 192 19.37 -21.41 1.10
CA GLU A 192 20.69 -21.99 0.79
C GLU A 192 20.68 -23.51 0.55
N ARG A 193 19.61 -24.20 0.96
CA ARG A 193 19.43 -25.66 0.81
C ARG A 193 18.43 -26.02 -0.28
N ASP A 194 17.92 -25.03 -1.03
CA ASP A 194 16.85 -25.19 -2.00
C ASP A 194 15.62 -25.90 -1.39
N ASP A 195 15.28 -25.59 -0.13
CA ASP A 195 14.14 -26.20 0.55
C ASP A 195 12.83 -25.67 -0.07
N PRO A 196 11.92 -26.53 -0.53
CA PRO A 196 10.69 -26.11 -1.20
C PRO A 196 9.78 -25.24 -0.34
N ARG A 197 9.93 -25.31 1.00
CA ARG A 197 9.16 -24.48 1.94
C ARG A 197 9.42 -22.98 1.79
N THR A 198 10.50 -22.61 1.11
CA THR A 198 10.84 -21.21 0.83
C THR A 198 9.94 -20.60 -0.24
N ALA A 199 9.40 -21.41 -1.15
CA ALA A 199 8.47 -20.97 -2.21
C ALA A 199 7.00 -21.21 -1.86
N GLU A 200 6.67 -22.35 -1.22
CA GLU A 200 5.29 -22.71 -0.84
C GLU A 200 5.20 -23.34 0.57
N GLY A 201 4.12 -23.08 1.30
CA GLY A 201 3.87 -23.70 2.61
C GLY A 201 4.64 -23.09 3.80
N ASP A 202 4.36 -23.55 5.02
CA ASP A 202 4.92 -22.94 6.24
C ASP A 202 6.38 -23.38 6.49
N TRP A 203 7.32 -22.43 6.49
CA TRP A 203 8.70 -22.67 6.89
C TRP A 203 8.88 -22.76 8.42
N GLU A 204 7.87 -22.32 9.19
CA GLU A 204 7.79 -22.41 10.66
C GLU A 204 6.47 -23.10 11.12
N PRO A 205 6.21 -24.38 10.77
CA PRO A 205 4.91 -25.07 10.89
C PRO A 205 4.32 -25.26 12.31
N ALA A 206 4.96 -24.73 13.34
CA ALA A 206 4.49 -24.73 14.73
C ALA A 206 4.47 -23.32 15.36
N GLY A 207 4.76 -22.28 14.57
CA GLY A 207 4.78 -20.90 15.03
C GLY A 207 3.40 -20.28 14.99
N GLU A 208 3.00 -19.65 16.09
CA GLU A 208 1.88 -18.70 16.07
C GLU A 208 2.13 -17.61 15.00
N PRO A 209 1.06 -16.96 14.48
CA PRO A 209 1.20 -15.78 13.66
C PRO A 209 2.11 -14.75 14.35
N TYR A 210 2.95 -14.09 13.57
CA TYR A 210 3.83 -13.06 14.08
C TYR A 210 3.01 -11.90 14.64
N PRO A 211 3.14 -11.60 15.95
CA PRO A 211 2.44 -10.48 16.54
C PRO A 211 3.13 -9.16 16.17
N SER A 212 2.35 -8.09 16.23
CA SER A 212 2.87 -6.72 16.29
C SER A 212 3.69 -6.52 17.58
N TRP A 213 4.60 -5.54 17.60
CA TRP A 213 5.53 -5.28 18.71
C TRP A 213 5.08 -4.19 19.70
N ALA A 214 3.78 -3.86 19.70
CA ALA A 214 3.13 -2.91 20.60
C ALA A 214 2.93 -3.43 22.04
#